data_AF-A0A968FX69-F1
#
_entry.id   AF-A0A968FX69-F1
#
_cell.length_a   1.000
_cell.length_b   1.000
_cell.length_c   1.000
_cell.angle_alpha   90.00
_cell.angle_beta   90.00
_cell.angle_gamma   90.00
#
_symmetry.space_group_name_H-M   'P 1'
#
loop_
_entity.id
_entity.type
_entity.pdbx_description
1 polymer ?
#
loop_
_entity_poly.entity_id
_entity_poly.type
_entity_poly.pdbx_seq_one_letter_code
_entity_poly.pdbx_strand_id
1 'polypeptide(L)'
;SYYITFLLITLLILFSAIWLGFYMARGITIPIQKLAEGTRRIAQGNLDFRIGGFKTSDEIGMLVDSFNRMTAELNEGRRKIQNAHEDLKLTNIELERRRYYIETILENIGAGVISVDKKGRVTTFNKAAGKILNMKAEDVFGASYKDAFDPSFQESVRRMIKQMNEQDREFLEKQMELRVGESNLTLLVNIQVLRDPGRKYLGLVIVFEDLTQMIKAQKISAWKEVAQGIAHEIKNPLTPIQLNTQRLRKKFTEDKKDFGRVFEESIAIISQEVEGMKDLLNEFLRFSRMPTPNPKPTSLHKIIEDISILYADLDKNILIRKNLDPNLTVLNLDAEQIRRVF
;
A
#
# COMPACT_ATOMS: atom_id res chain seq x y z
N SER A 1 -4.48 -33.93 114.21
CA SER A 1 -3.98 -34.55 112.97
C SER A 1 -4.81 -34.22 111.71
N TYR A 2 -6.15 -34.17 111.76
CA TYR A 2 -6.99 -33.92 110.57
C TYR A 2 -6.83 -32.53 109.89
N TYR A 3 -6.58 -31.47 110.65
CA TYR A 3 -6.38 -30.13 110.06
C TYR A 3 -5.11 -30.01 109.20
N ILE A 4 -4.04 -30.72 109.59
CA ILE A 4 -2.76 -30.71 108.86
C ILE A 4 -2.88 -31.47 107.54
N THR A 5 -3.58 -32.62 107.54
CA THR A 5 -3.83 -33.39 106.31
C THR A 5 -4.75 -32.64 105.35
N PHE A 6 -5.79 -31.97 105.86
CA PHE A 6 -6.65 -31.11 105.04
C PHE A 6 -5.86 -29.95 104.41
N LEU A 7 -5.05 -29.25 105.20
CA LEU A 7 -4.20 -28.16 104.70
C LEU A 7 -3.23 -28.63 103.61
N LEU A 8 -2.59 -29.77 103.81
CA LEU A 8 -1.64 -30.32 102.83
C LEU A 8 -2.32 -30.74 101.52
N ILE A 9 -3.50 -31.35 101.59
CA ILE A 9 -4.30 -31.69 100.40
C ILE A 9 -4.72 -30.41 99.67
N THR A 10 -5.22 -29.40 100.40
CA THR A 10 -5.62 -28.13 99.77
C THR A 10 -4.45 -27.44 99.08
N LEU A 11 -3.26 -27.43 99.69
CA LEU A 11 -2.06 -26.82 99.12
C LEU A 11 -1.56 -27.58 97.89
N LEU A 12 -1.65 -28.92 97.89
CA LEU A 12 -1.30 -29.75 96.75
C LEU A 12 -2.26 -29.51 95.58
N ILE A 13 -3.57 -29.43 95.83
CA ILE A 13 -4.56 -29.09 94.82
C ILE A 13 -4.28 -27.68 94.24
N LEU A 14 -3.99 -26.70 95.09
CA LEU A 14 -3.70 -25.33 94.69
C LEU A 14 -2.43 -25.27 93.82
N PHE A 15 -1.38 -25.99 94.22
CA PHE A 15 -0.15 -26.13 93.46
C PHE A 15 -0.40 -26.79 92.09
N SER A 16 -1.13 -27.91 92.06
CA SER A 16 -1.49 -28.60 90.82
C SER A 16 -2.33 -27.73 89.88
N ALA A 17 -3.28 -26.95 90.42
CA ALA A 17 -4.10 -26.04 89.63
C ALA A 17 -3.26 -24.91 89.01
N ILE A 18 -2.33 -24.31 89.78
CA ILE A 18 -1.40 -23.30 89.27
C ILE A 18 -0.50 -23.89 88.18
N TRP A 19 0.04 -25.08 88.40
CA TRP A 19 0.91 -25.75 87.44
C TRP A 19 0.18 -26.08 86.14
N LEU A 20 -1.04 -26.62 86.23
CA LEU A 20 -1.91 -26.89 85.09
C LEU A 20 -2.26 -25.59 84.33
N GLY A 21 -2.57 -24.52 85.06
CA GLY A 21 -2.84 -23.20 84.48
C GLY A 21 -1.66 -22.64 83.70
N PHE A 22 -0.44 -22.73 84.25
CA PHE A 22 0.77 -22.34 83.54
C PHE A 22 1.04 -23.20 82.29
N TYR A 23 0.78 -24.51 82.38
CA TYR A 23 0.92 -25.42 81.25
C TYR A 23 -0.04 -25.07 80.10
N MET A 24 -1.33 -24.87 80.40
CA MET A 24 -2.33 -24.46 79.40
C MET A 24 -2.05 -23.05 78.84
N ALA A 25 -1.69 -22.09 79.69
CA ALA A 25 -1.36 -20.73 79.27
C ALA A 25 -0.19 -20.70 78.28
N ARG A 26 0.85 -21.54 78.49
CA ARG A 26 1.96 -21.69 77.55
C ARG A 26 1.52 -22.33 76.24
N GLY A 27 0.60 -23.29 76.28
CA GLY A 27 0.00 -23.93 75.10
C GLY A 27 -0.71 -22.95 74.16
N ILE A 28 -1.29 -21.86 74.69
CA ILE A 28 -2.02 -20.85 73.92
C ILE A 28 -1.13 -19.64 73.57
N THR A 29 -0.37 -19.13 74.53
CA THR A 29 0.36 -17.86 74.39
C THR A 29 1.48 -17.96 73.36
N ILE A 30 2.21 -19.10 73.32
CA ILE A 30 3.35 -19.27 72.42
C ILE A 30 2.90 -19.28 70.93
N PRO A 31 1.89 -20.06 70.51
CA PRO A 31 1.39 -20.00 69.14
C PRO A 31 0.85 -18.62 68.72
N ILE A 32 0.13 -17.92 69.61
CA ILE A 32 -0.40 -16.58 69.32
C ILE A 32 0.74 -15.58 69.07
N GLN A 33 1.79 -15.61 69.91
CA GLN A 33 2.98 -14.77 69.69
C GLN A 33 3.66 -15.09 68.36
N LYS A 34 3.72 -16.37 67.96
CA LYS A 34 4.29 -16.78 66.68
C LYS A 34 3.44 -16.35 65.48
N LEU A 35 2.12 -16.36 65.60
CA LEU A 35 1.22 -15.81 64.59
C LEU A 35 1.36 -14.30 64.45
N ALA A 36 1.46 -13.56 65.56
CA ALA A 36 1.71 -12.12 65.54
C ALA A 36 3.06 -11.80 64.88
N GLU A 37 4.11 -12.56 65.22
CA GLU A 37 5.43 -12.45 64.59
C GLU A 37 5.37 -12.74 63.08
N GLY A 38 4.69 -13.83 62.69
CA GLY A 38 4.53 -14.23 61.29
C GLY A 38 3.77 -13.18 60.47
N THR A 39 2.68 -12.66 61.00
CA THR A 39 1.87 -11.62 60.34
C THR A 39 2.71 -10.36 60.12
N ARG A 40 3.53 -9.96 61.10
CA ARG A 40 4.44 -8.81 60.97
C ARG A 40 5.50 -9.05 59.89
N ARG A 41 6.08 -10.25 59.80
CA ARG A 41 7.07 -10.61 58.77
C ARG A 41 6.48 -10.60 57.36
N ILE A 42 5.24 -11.08 57.19
CA ILE A 42 4.50 -11.03 55.92
C ILE A 42 4.24 -9.59 55.49
N ALA A 43 3.79 -8.74 56.42
CA ALA A 43 3.57 -7.31 56.15
C ALA A 43 4.85 -6.58 55.72
N GLN A 44 6.02 -7.08 56.14
CA GLN A 44 7.34 -6.58 55.73
C GLN A 44 7.85 -7.22 54.43
N GLY A 45 7.06 -8.07 53.77
CA GLY A 45 7.36 -8.66 52.46
C GLY A 45 8.01 -10.05 52.49
N ASN A 46 8.21 -10.65 53.67
CA ASN A 46 8.76 -12.01 53.80
C ASN A 46 7.63 -13.05 53.80
N LEU A 47 7.28 -13.54 52.61
CA LEU A 47 6.25 -14.56 52.38
C LEU A 47 6.76 -16.00 52.48
N ASP A 48 8.05 -16.19 52.70
CA ASP A 48 8.67 -17.52 52.84
C ASP A 48 8.60 -18.03 54.29
N PHE A 49 8.22 -17.16 55.23
CA PHE A 49 8.06 -17.54 56.63
C PHE A 49 6.91 -18.53 56.82
N ARG A 50 7.19 -19.63 57.51
CA ARG A 50 6.22 -20.64 57.94
C ARG A 50 6.30 -20.83 59.44
N ILE A 51 5.15 -20.98 60.07
CA ILE A 51 5.08 -21.35 61.47
C ILE A 51 5.15 -22.88 61.53
N GLY A 52 6.26 -23.41 62.04
CA GLY A 52 6.49 -24.85 62.22
C GLY A 52 6.60 -25.24 63.70
N GLY A 53 6.51 -26.54 63.98
CA GLY A 53 6.77 -27.09 65.32
C GLY A 53 5.54 -27.29 66.21
N PHE A 54 4.33 -27.01 65.73
CA PHE A 54 3.08 -27.24 66.46
C PHE A 54 2.34 -28.43 65.82
N LYS A 55 2.19 -29.54 66.56
CA LYS A 55 1.40 -30.72 66.17
C LYS A 55 0.23 -30.90 67.13
N THR A 56 -0.53 -29.84 67.34
CA THR A 56 -1.77 -29.89 68.11
C THR A 56 -2.94 -29.93 67.14
N SER A 57 -3.88 -30.86 67.35
CA SER A 57 -5.10 -31.00 66.54
C SER A 57 -6.25 -30.11 67.05
N ASP A 58 -5.90 -29.06 67.78
CA ASP A 58 -6.85 -28.12 68.39
C ASP A 58 -7.11 -26.90 67.47
N GLU A 59 -7.97 -25.98 67.92
CA GLU A 59 -8.34 -24.78 67.19
C GLU A 59 -7.15 -23.88 66.85
N ILE A 60 -6.11 -23.92 67.68
CA ILE A 60 -4.87 -23.18 67.45
C ILE A 60 -4.07 -23.80 66.31
N GLY A 61 -4.01 -25.13 66.24
CA GLY A 61 -3.44 -25.85 65.10
C GLY A 61 -4.13 -25.46 63.78
N MET A 62 -5.47 -25.42 63.75
CA MET A 62 -6.23 -25.00 62.56
C MET A 62 -5.91 -23.56 62.13
N LEU A 63 -5.70 -22.65 63.08
CA LEU A 63 -5.33 -21.26 62.78
C LEU A 63 -3.92 -21.14 62.19
N VAL A 64 -2.96 -21.91 62.72
CA VAL A 64 -1.59 -21.98 62.19
C VAL A 64 -1.58 -22.54 60.77
N ASP A 65 -2.35 -23.59 60.51
CA ASP A 65 -2.47 -24.18 59.18
C ASP A 65 -3.14 -23.21 58.19
N SER A 66 -4.21 -22.53 58.62
CA SER A 66 -4.90 -21.50 57.81
C SER A 66 -3.98 -20.34 57.47
N PHE A 67 -3.18 -19.87 58.44
CA PHE A 67 -2.18 -18.83 58.24
C PHE A 67 -1.09 -19.26 57.24
N ASN A 68 -0.56 -20.48 57.41
CA ASN A 68 0.45 -21.03 56.49
C ASN A 68 -0.12 -21.17 55.07
N ARG A 69 -1.37 -21.63 54.92
CA ARG A 69 -2.04 -21.72 53.61
C ARG A 69 -2.22 -20.35 52.95
N MET A 70 -2.78 -19.38 53.67
CA MET A 70 -2.94 -18.00 53.16
C MET A 70 -1.61 -17.41 52.69
N THR A 71 -0.55 -17.61 53.47
CA THR A 71 0.79 -17.11 53.13
C THR A 71 1.36 -17.79 51.88
N ALA A 72 1.04 -19.08 51.65
CA ALA A 72 1.43 -19.80 50.44
C ALA A 72 0.68 -19.27 49.21
N GLU A 73 -0.62 -19.06 49.33
CA GLU A 73 -1.46 -18.49 48.26
C GLU A 73 -1.01 -17.07 47.91
N LEU A 74 -0.67 -16.23 48.90
CA LEU A 74 -0.11 -14.89 48.67
C LEU A 74 1.24 -14.93 47.93
N ASN A 75 2.14 -15.83 48.33
CA ASN A 75 3.45 -15.96 47.66
C ASN A 75 3.29 -16.43 46.21
N GLU A 76 2.41 -17.41 45.98
CA GLU A 76 2.09 -17.89 44.64
C GLU A 76 1.45 -16.79 43.79
N GLY A 77 0.49 -16.05 44.34
CA GLY A 77 -0.16 -14.92 43.66
C GLY A 77 0.84 -13.83 43.26
N ARG A 78 1.72 -13.43 44.18
CA ARG A 78 2.79 -12.46 43.90
C ARG A 78 3.70 -12.94 42.78
N ARG A 79 4.11 -14.21 42.80
CA ARG A 79 4.95 -14.79 41.74
C ARG A 79 4.24 -14.82 40.39
N LYS A 80 2.96 -15.19 40.34
CA LYS A 80 2.16 -15.15 39.10
C LYS A 80 2.07 -13.74 38.53
N ILE A 81 1.82 -12.74 39.37
CA ILE A 81 1.78 -11.33 38.96
C ILE A 81 3.14 -10.87 38.44
N GLN A 82 4.23 -11.20 39.13
CA GLN A 82 5.58 -10.84 38.71
C GLN A 82 5.91 -11.43 37.33
N ASN A 83 5.64 -12.72 37.13
CA ASN A 83 5.87 -13.40 35.85
C ASN A 83 5.02 -12.78 34.74
N ALA A 84 3.72 -12.56 34.97
CA ALA A 84 2.85 -11.94 33.98
C ALA A 84 3.29 -10.51 33.62
N HIS A 85 3.80 -9.76 34.58
CA HIS A 85 4.35 -8.42 34.34
C HIS A 85 5.63 -8.47 33.49
N GLU A 86 6.52 -9.43 33.74
CA GLU A 86 7.72 -9.65 32.92
C GLU A 86 7.36 -10.08 31.49
N ASP A 87 6.43 -11.04 31.34
CA ASP A 87 5.94 -11.49 30.03
C ASP A 87 5.29 -10.35 29.24
N LEU A 88 4.46 -9.53 29.90
CA LEU A 88 3.83 -8.37 29.28
C LEU A 88 4.85 -7.32 28.85
N LYS A 89 5.90 -7.10 29.65
CA LYS A 89 6.99 -6.19 29.30
C LYS A 89 7.75 -6.68 28.07
N LEU A 90 8.11 -7.95 28.02
CA LEU A 90 8.78 -8.56 26.87
C LEU A 90 7.91 -8.46 25.61
N THR A 91 6.62 -8.79 25.72
CA THR A 91 5.65 -8.69 24.63
C THR A 91 5.53 -7.26 24.10
N ASN A 92 5.44 -6.25 24.97
CA ASN A 92 5.39 -4.85 24.55
C ASN A 92 6.65 -4.41 23.81
N ILE A 93 7.83 -4.80 24.29
CA ILE A 93 9.10 -4.49 23.61
C ILE A 93 9.13 -5.13 22.21
N GLU A 94 8.64 -6.36 22.07
CA GLU A 94 8.55 -7.02 20.77
C GLU A 94 7.55 -6.34 19.83
N LEU A 95 6.38 -5.94 20.33
CA LEU A 95 5.38 -5.21 19.55
C LEU A 95 5.92 -3.87 19.04
N GLU A 96 6.59 -3.10 19.90
CA GLU A 96 7.23 -1.84 19.49
C GLU A 96 8.30 -2.09 18.43
N ARG A 97 9.15 -3.12 18.59
CA ARG A 97 10.16 -3.48 17.58
C ARG A 97 9.51 -3.84 16.24
N ARG A 98 8.42 -4.61 16.24
CA ARG A 98 7.68 -4.95 15.03
C ARG A 98 7.03 -3.71 14.39
N ARG A 99 6.49 -2.79 15.18
CA ARG A 99 5.91 -1.53 14.67
C ARG A 99 6.97 -0.69 13.98
N TYR A 100 8.10 -0.44 14.64
CA TYR A 100 9.21 0.33 14.06
C TYR A 100 9.77 -0.29 12.79
N TYR A 101 9.86 -1.63 12.73
CA TYR A 101 10.29 -2.33 11.52
C TYR A 101 9.36 -2.07 10.33
N ILE A 102 8.05 -2.18 10.53
CA ILE A 102 7.04 -1.93 9.47
C ILE A 102 7.08 -0.46 9.04
N GLU A 103 7.14 0.48 9.99
CA GLU A 103 7.24 1.91 9.69
C GLU A 103 8.50 2.21 8.87
N THR A 104 9.65 1.65 9.26
CA THR A 104 10.91 1.83 8.54
C THR A 104 10.84 1.30 7.10
N ILE A 105 10.21 0.13 6.90
CA ILE A 105 9.99 -0.41 5.54
C ILE A 105 9.13 0.54 4.72
N LEU A 106 8.00 0.98 5.28
CA LEU A 106 7.07 1.86 4.56
C LEU A 106 7.68 3.24 4.25
N GLU A 107 8.59 3.74 5.09
CA GLU A 107 9.30 5.00 4.87
C GLU A 107 10.36 4.93 3.77
N ASN A 108 10.99 3.77 3.56
CA ASN A 108 12.09 3.59 2.63
C ASN A 108 11.68 2.99 1.28
N ILE A 109 10.48 2.42 1.18
CA ILE A 109 9.91 1.99 -0.09
C ILE A 109 9.64 3.22 -0.99
N GLY A 110 10.02 3.12 -2.26
CA GLY A 110 9.75 4.15 -3.27
C GLY A 110 8.30 4.20 -3.76
N ALA A 111 7.55 3.12 -3.56
CA ALA A 111 6.12 3.03 -3.88
C ALA A 111 5.25 3.76 -2.85
N GLY A 112 4.24 4.49 -3.32
CA GLY A 112 3.20 5.05 -2.48
C GLY A 112 2.29 3.95 -1.93
N VAL A 113 2.05 3.96 -0.62
CA VAL A 113 1.15 3.00 0.05
C VAL A 113 0.06 3.77 0.78
N ILE A 114 -1.18 3.48 0.44
CA ILE A 114 -2.39 4.04 1.05
C ILE A 114 -3.28 2.90 1.51
N SER A 115 -3.75 2.94 2.76
CA SER A 115 -4.77 2.01 3.24
C SER A 115 -5.98 2.76 3.76
N VAL A 116 -7.17 2.20 3.57
CA VAL A 116 -8.42 2.72 4.14
C VAL A 116 -9.15 1.62 4.92
N ASP A 117 -9.79 2.00 6.01
CA ASP A 117 -10.59 1.10 6.84
C ASP A 117 -11.97 0.79 6.22
N LYS A 118 -12.74 -0.07 6.89
CA LYS A 118 -14.12 -0.41 6.52
C LYS A 118 -15.09 0.78 6.45
N LYS A 119 -14.74 1.94 7.02
CA LYS A 119 -15.53 3.19 6.98
C LYS A 119 -15.01 4.15 5.91
N GLY A 120 -13.98 3.78 5.16
CA GLY A 120 -13.34 4.62 4.15
C GLY A 120 -12.47 5.73 4.75
N ARG A 121 -11.96 5.56 5.97
CA ARG A 121 -10.97 6.47 6.55
C ARG A 121 -9.57 6.01 6.25
N VAL A 122 -8.68 6.94 5.89
CA VAL A 122 -7.29 6.62 5.60
C VAL A 122 -6.57 6.21 6.90
N THR A 123 -6.01 5.00 6.90
CA THR A 123 -5.28 4.40 8.02
C THR A 123 -3.78 4.30 7.78
N THR A 124 -3.33 4.43 6.53
CA THR A 124 -1.90 4.46 6.19
C THR A 124 -1.70 5.39 5.02
N PHE A 125 -0.67 6.22 5.10
CA PHE A 125 -0.22 7.09 4.02
C PHE A 125 1.28 7.29 4.17
N ASN A 126 2.09 6.57 3.39
CA ASN A 126 3.54 6.61 3.57
C ASN A 126 4.20 7.85 2.94
N LYS A 127 5.49 8.06 3.25
CA LYS A 127 6.28 9.19 2.75
C LYS A 127 6.33 9.26 1.22
N ALA A 128 6.42 8.11 0.54
CA ALA A 128 6.42 8.06 -0.91
C ALA A 128 5.07 8.49 -1.51
N ALA A 129 3.94 8.07 -0.93
CA ALA A 129 2.62 8.52 -1.36
C ALA A 129 2.49 10.04 -1.25
N GLY A 130 2.97 10.65 -0.16
CA GLY A 130 2.97 12.10 0.01
C GLY A 130 3.82 12.83 -1.03
N LYS A 131 5.00 12.30 -1.37
CA LYS A 131 5.86 12.86 -2.42
C LYS A 131 5.26 12.75 -3.82
N ILE A 132 4.72 11.58 -4.18
CA ILE A 132 4.16 11.32 -5.51
C ILE A 132 2.86 12.10 -5.71
N LEU A 133 1.98 12.14 -4.71
CA LEU A 133 0.70 12.86 -4.79
C LEU A 133 0.79 14.34 -4.40
N ASN A 134 1.98 14.81 -3.99
CA ASN A 134 2.23 16.18 -3.53
C ASN A 134 1.30 16.61 -2.37
N MET A 135 1.18 15.75 -1.35
CA MET A 135 0.31 15.92 -0.19
C MET A 135 1.05 15.64 1.12
N LYS A 136 0.65 16.30 2.20
CA LYS A 136 1.18 16.00 3.55
C LYS A 136 0.36 14.90 4.20
N ALA A 137 1.04 14.01 4.93
CA ALA A 137 0.38 12.91 5.63
C ALA A 137 -0.62 13.39 6.70
N GLU A 138 -0.31 14.53 7.35
CA GLU A 138 -1.14 15.16 8.39
C GLU A 138 -2.54 15.55 7.90
N ASP A 139 -2.67 15.94 6.63
CA ASP A 139 -3.93 16.38 6.03
C ASP A 139 -4.82 15.20 5.61
N VAL A 140 -4.23 14.00 5.49
CA VAL A 140 -4.85 12.82 4.89
C VAL A 140 -5.18 11.77 5.95
N PHE A 141 -4.33 11.60 6.95
CA PHE A 141 -4.47 10.55 7.95
C PHE A 141 -5.77 10.70 8.76
N GLY A 142 -6.57 9.63 8.84
CA GLY A 142 -7.85 9.61 9.55
C GLY A 142 -9.02 10.31 8.83
N ALA A 143 -8.74 11.14 7.82
CA ALA A 143 -9.76 11.77 6.98
C ALA A 143 -10.50 10.73 6.12
N SER A 144 -11.69 11.09 5.66
CA SER A 144 -12.37 10.27 4.64
C SER A 144 -11.61 10.35 3.33
N TYR A 145 -11.43 9.22 2.64
CA TYR A 145 -10.78 9.21 1.33
C TYR A 145 -11.48 10.13 0.30
N LYS A 146 -12.78 10.42 0.50
CA LYS A 146 -13.58 11.31 -0.34
C LYS A 146 -13.23 12.79 -0.17
N ASP A 147 -12.74 13.16 1.01
CA ASP A 147 -12.38 14.54 1.32
C ASP A 147 -10.87 14.76 1.14
N ALA A 148 -10.08 13.69 1.33
CA ALA A 148 -8.65 13.77 1.30
C ALA A 148 -8.06 13.83 -0.12
N PHE A 149 -8.62 13.10 -1.10
CA PHE A 149 -8.02 12.97 -2.43
C PHE A 149 -8.79 13.76 -3.49
N ASP A 150 -8.09 14.19 -4.55
CA ASP A 150 -8.74 14.85 -5.68
C ASP A 150 -9.79 13.96 -6.40
N PRO A 151 -10.87 14.55 -6.97
CA PRO A 151 -11.90 13.79 -7.67
C PRO A 151 -11.37 12.91 -8.82
N SER A 152 -10.29 13.34 -9.49
CA SER A 152 -9.64 12.57 -10.55
C SER A 152 -9.07 11.24 -10.05
N PHE A 153 -8.40 11.26 -8.89
CA PHE A 153 -7.89 10.07 -8.23
C PHE A 153 -9.03 9.17 -7.75
N GLN A 154 -10.06 9.77 -7.14
CA GLN A 154 -11.23 9.04 -6.66
C GLN A 154 -11.95 8.29 -7.77
N GLU A 155 -12.24 8.94 -8.90
CA GLU A 155 -12.93 8.32 -10.03
C GLU A 155 -12.10 7.23 -10.70
N SER A 156 -10.77 7.42 -10.74
CA SER A 156 -9.81 6.43 -11.20
C SER A 156 -9.82 5.16 -10.33
N VAL A 157 -9.71 5.31 -9.01
CA VAL A 157 -9.80 4.19 -8.05
C VAL A 157 -11.19 3.54 -8.08
N ARG A 158 -12.26 4.33 -8.15
CA ARG A 158 -13.65 3.84 -8.21
C ARG A 158 -13.89 2.96 -9.43
N ARG A 159 -13.37 3.35 -10.60
CA ARG A 159 -13.45 2.53 -11.82
C ARG A 159 -12.72 1.21 -11.66
N MET A 160 -11.57 1.20 -11.01
CA MET A 160 -10.82 -0.03 -10.71
C MET A 160 -11.60 -0.96 -9.77
N ILE A 161 -12.16 -0.42 -8.68
CA ILE A 161 -12.98 -1.20 -7.74
C ILE A 161 -14.24 -1.77 -8.42
N LYS A 162 -14.90 -0.97 -9.26
CA LYS A 162 -16.05 -1.44 -10.03
C LYS A 162 -15.68 -2.62 -10.94
N GLN A 163 -14.57 -2.49 -11.66
CA GLN A 163 -14.03 -3.56 -12.51
C GLN A 163 -13.69 -4.83 -11.70
N MET A 164 -13.09 -4.68 -10.50
CA MET A 164 -12.80 -5.80 -9.60
C MET A 164 -14.06 -6.56 -9.20
N ASN A 165 -15.11 -5.83 -8.80
CA ASN A 165 -16.39 -6.43 -8.41
C ASN A 165 -17.09 -7.14 -9.58
N GLU A 166 -17.04 -6.55 -10.78
CA GLU A 166 -17.63 -7.16 -11.99
C GLU A 166 -16.91 -8.47 -12.39
N GLN A 167 -15.62 -8.58 -12.08
CA GLN A 167 -14.81 -9.75 -12.41
C GLN A 167 -14.64 -10.74 -11.23
N ASP A 168 -15.32 -10.49 -10.11
CA ASP A 168 -15.17 -11.22 -8.84
C ASP A 168 -13.70 -11.40 -8.41
N ARG A 169 -12.92 -10.31 -8.51
CA ARG A 169 -11.49 -10.27 -8.14
C ARG A 169 -11.28 -9.45 -6.87
N GLU A 170 -10.39 -9.92 -6.01
CA GLU A 170 -9.97 -9.17 -4.81
C GLU A 170 -8.71 -8.33 -5.03
N PHE A 171 -8.09 -8.47 -6.21
CA PHE A 171 -6.86 -7.80 -6.62
C PHE A 171 -6.98 -7.25 -8.04
N LEU A 172 -6.45 -6.06 -8.28
CA LEU A 172 -6.27 -5.50 -9.63
C LEU A 172 -5.00 -4.67 -9.72
N GLU A 173 -4.25 -4.88 -10.80
CA GLU A 173 -3.12 -4.06 -11.19
C GLU A 173 -3.42 -3.36 -12.52
N LYS A 174 -3.14 -2.05 -12.60
CA LYS A 174 -3.38 -1.27 -13.80
C LYS A 174 -2.49 -0.03 -13.86
N GLN A 175 -1.98 0.26 -15.05
CA GLN A 175 -1.36 1.55 -15.34
C GLN A 175 -2.44 2.63 -15.55
N MET A 176 -2.24 3.79 -14.94
CA MET A 176 -3.10 4.95 -15.14
C MET A 176 -2.33 6.25 -15.23
N GLU A 177 -2.94 7.23 -15.88
CA GLU A 177 -2.45 8.60 -15.88
C GLU A 177 -3.24 9.41 -14.84
N LEU A 178 -2.50 10.07 -13.96
CA LEU A 178 -3.05 10.91 -12.92
C LEU A 178 -2.48 12.32 -13.06
N ARG A 179 -3.36 13.31 -13.09
CA ARG A 179 -2.95 14.71 -13.02
C ARG A 179 -2.92 15.16 -11.57
N VAL A 180 -1.74 15.58 -11.11
CA VAL A 180 -1.50 16.12 -9.76
C VAL A 180 -0.95 17.52 -9.93
N GLY A 181 -1.77 18.53 -9.63
CA GLY A 181 -1.46 19.93 -9.94
C GLY A 181 -1.22 20.16 -11.45
N GLU A 182 -0.02 20.60 -11.80
CA GLU A 182 0.42 20.81 -13.19
C GLU A 182 1.12 19.58 -13.80
N SER A 183 1.43 18.57 -13.00
CA SER A 183 2.16 17.39 -13.45
C SER A 183 1.21 16.27 -13.89
N ASN A 184 1.50 15.66 -15.04
CA ASN A 184 0.90 14.39 -15.46
C ASN A 184 1.82 13.25 -15.07
N LEU A 185 1.36 12.43 -14.13
CA LEU A 185 2.05 11.25 -13.64
C LEU A 185 1.50 10.00 -14.34
N THR A 186 2.38 9.05 -14.62
CA THR A 186 2.02 7.71 -15.05
C THR A 186 2.28 6.74 -13.92
N LEU A 187 1.22 6.24 -13.30
CA LEU A 187 1.28 5.40 -12.12
C LEU A 187 0.93 3.96 -12.47
N LEU A 188 1.71 3.00 -11.98
CA LEU A 188 1.28 1.61 -11.88
C LEU A 188 0.58 1.44 -10.55
N VAL A 189 -0.73 1.18 -10.57
CA VAL A 189 -1.57 1.11 -9.37
C VAL A 189 -2.02 -0.32 -9.13
N ASN A 190 -1.85 -0.76 -7.90
CA ASN A 190 -2.21 -2.06 -7.41
C ASN A 190 -3.21 -1.91 -6.25
N ILE A 191 -4.38 -2.52 -6.38
CA ILE A 191 -5.45 -2.43 -5.40
C ILE A 191 -5.76 -3.82 -4.87
N GLN A 192 -5.72 -3.97 -3.55
CA GLN A 192 -6.04 -5.19 -2.82
C GLN A 192 -7.15 -4.92 -1.81
N VAL A 193 -8.24 -5.68 -1.90
CA VAL A 193 -9.29 -5.70 -0.88
C VAL A 193 -8.81 -6.50 0.32
N LEU A 194 -8.91 -5.94 1.52
CA LEU A 194 -8.58 -6.63 2.77
C LEU A 194 -9.84 -7.26 3.37
N ARG A 195 -9.75 -8.56 3.66
CA ARG A 195 -10.79 -9.31 4.37
C ARG A 195 -10.20 -10.11 5.53
N ASP A 196 -11.01 -10.31 6.55
CA ASP A 196 -10.76 -11.27 7.63
C ASP A 196 -10.99 -12.70 7.12
N PRO A 197 -10.39 -13.77 7.69
CA PRO A 197 -10.75 -15.18 7.49
C PRO A 197 -12.24 -15.49 7.30
N GLY A 198 -13.15 -14.78 7.96
CA GLY A 198 -14.60 -14.90 7.76
C GLY A 198 -15.17 -14.19 6.52
N ARG A 199 -14.34 -13.80 5.54
CA ARG A 199 -14.68 -12.98 4.34
C ARG A 199 -15.27 -11.60 4.64
N LYS A 200 -15.16 -11.12 5.87
CA LYS A 200 -15.64 -9.79 6.25
C LYS A 200 -14.71 -8.70 5.71
N TYR A 201 -15.26 -7.69 5.05
CA TYR A 201 -14.51 -6.53 4.56
C TYR A 201 -13.87 -5.76 5.72
N LEU A 202 -12.54 -5.62 5.69
CA LEU A 202 -11.75 -4.86 6.65
C LEU A 202 -11.32 -3.51 6.11
N GLY A 203 -11.14 -3.40 4.80
CA GLY A 203 -10.62 -2.20 4.17
C GLY A 203 -10.03 -2.46 2.79
N LEU A 204 -9.24 -1.51 2.31
CA LEU A 204 -8.59 -1.55 1.01
C LEU A 204 -7.15 -1.06 1.15
N VAL A 205 -6.22 -1.69 0.44
CA VAL A 205 -4.83 -1.21 0.29
C VAL A 205 -4.60 -0.87 -1.16
N ILE A 206 -4.02 0.30 -1.40
CA ILE A 206 -3.63 0.81 -2.70
C ILE A 206 -2.13 1.04 -2.64
N VAL A 207 -1.39 0.38 -3.52
CA VAL A 207 0.04 0.59 -3.72
C VAL A 207 0.24 1.17 -5.11
N PHE A 208 1.08 2.17 -5.27
CA PHE A 208 1.35 2.74 -6.59
C PHE A 208 2.80 3.18 -6.76
N GLU A 209 3.30 3.00 -7.98
CA GLU A 209 4.65 3.38 -8.38
C GLU A 209 4.62 4.44 -9.48
N ASP A 210 5.47 5.45 -9.38
CA ASP A 210 5.62 6.47 -10.42
C ASP A 210 6.56 5.97 -11.53
N LEU A 211 5.98 5.62 -12.68
CA LEU A 211 6.69 5.18 -13.86
C LEU A 211 7.02 6.32 -14.84
N THR A 212 6.69 7.57 -14.50
CA THR A 212 6.78 8.72 -15.42
C THR A 212 8.17 8.88 -16.01
N GLN A 213 9.21 8.86 -15.16
CA GLN A 213 10.59 9.02 -15.62
C GLN A 213 11.08 7.80 -16.41
N MET A 214 10.68 6.60 -16.00
CA MET A 214 11.05 5.35 -16.68
C MET A 214 10.45 5.31 -18.09
N ILE A 215 9.15 5.61 -18.23
CA ILE A 215 8.47 5.64 -19.53
C ILE A 215 9.04 6.76 -20.41
N LYS A 216 9.33 7.94 -19.85
CA LYS A 216 10.01 9.03 -20.59
C LYS A 216 11.38 8.59 -21.11
N ALA A 217 12.20 7.96 -20.27
CA ALA A 217 13.52 7.47 -20.65
C ALA A 217 13.45 6.38 -21.72
N GLN A 218 12.53 5.41 -21.56
CA GLN A 218 12.28 4.38 -22.57
C GLN A 218 11.87 4.99 -23.91
N LYS A 219 10.95 5.96 -23.91
CA LYS A 219 10.54 6.68 -25.12
C LYS A 219 11.71 7.42 -25.78
N ILE A 220 12.55 8.10 -25.00
CA ILE A 220 13.72 8.81 -25.54
C ILE A 220 14.72 7.81 -26.15
N SER A 221 14.94 6.67 -25.50
CA SER A 221 15.83 5.62 -26.01
C SER A 221 15.32 5.04 -27.33
N ALA A 222 14.04 4.64 -27.37
CA ALA A 222 13.41 4.14 -28.59
C ALA A 222 13.45 5.21 -29.70
N TRP A 223 13.22 6.47 -29.36
CA TRP A 223 13.26 7.57 -30.32
C TRP A 223 14.66 7.81 -30.88
N LYS A 224 15.71 7.66 -30.05
CA LYS A 224 17.10 7.77 -30.48
C LYS A 224 17.46 6.71 -31.51
N GLU A 225 17.03 5.47 -31.28
CA GLU A 225 17.27 4.35 -32.20
C GLU A 225 16.57 4.58 -33.55
N VAL A 226 15.29 4.96 -33.51
CA VAL A 226 14.54 5.29 -34.74
C VAL A 226 15.18 6.49 -35.45
N ALA A 227 15.58 7.55 -34.74
CA ALA A 227 16.21 8.71 -35.35
C ALA A 227 17.54 8.39 -36.05
N GLN A 228 18.33 7.46 -35.51
CA GLN A 228 19.55 6.98 -36.17
C GLN A 228 19.22 6.21 -37.46
N GLY A 229 18.21 5.33 -37.42
CA GLY A 229 17.71 4.64 -38.61
C GLY A 229 17.24 5.62 -39.70
N ILE A 230 16.42 6.61 -39.33
CA ILE A 230 15.94 7.68 -40.22
C ILE A 230 17.12 8.44 -40.84
N ALA A 231 18.15 8.78 -40.06
CA ALA A 231 19.31 9.49 -40.58
C ALA A 231 20.05 8.66 -41.65
N HIS A 232 20.15 7.35 -41.45
CA HIS A 232 20.70 6.43 -42.45
C HIS A 232 19.80 6.35 -43.70
N GLU A 233 18.50 6.20 -43.51
CA GLU A 233 17.57 6.06 -44.63
C GLU A 233 17.31 7.37 -45.39
N ILE A 234 17.54 8.56 -44.80
CA ILE A 234 17.56 9.85 -45.52
C ILE A 234 18.84 9.99 -46.35
N LYS A 235 19.98 9.47 -45.87
CA LYS A 235 21.26 9.56 -46.59
C LYS A 235 21.22 8.75 -47.91
N ASN A 236 20.45 7.66 -47.92
CA ASN A 236 20.29 6.78 -49.08
C ASN A 236 19.71 7.50 -50.31
N PRO A 237 18.53 8.13 -50.29
CA PRO A 237 17.94 8.87 -51.40
C PRO A 237 18.70 10.16 -51.73
N LEU A 238 19.35 10.78 -50.73
CA LEU A 238 20.12 12.02 -50.94
C LEU A 238 21.31 11.81 -51.90
N THR A 239 21.91 10.61 -51.87
CA THR A 239 23.12 10.32 -52.65
C THR A 239 22.82 10.23 -54.17
N PRO A 240 21.83 9.45 -54.65
CA PRO A 240 21.40 9.48 -56.04
C PRO A 240 20.89 10.85 -56.50
N ILE A 241 20.18 11.60 -55.64
CA ILE A 241 19.75 12.98 -55.96
C ILE A 241 20.98 13.86 -56.23
N GLN A 242 21.98 13.80 -55.35
CA GLN A 242 23.21 14.57 -55.51
C GLN A 242 24.00 14.16 -56.76
N LEU A 243 24.12 12.86 -57.04
CA LEU A 243 24.82 12.36 -58.22
C LEU A 243 24.11 12.75 -59.53
N ASN A 244 22.77 12.66 -59.56
CA ASN A 244 21.99 13.05 -60.74
C ASN A 244 22.01 14.56 -60.98
N THR A 245 21.93 15.38 -59.93
CA THR A 245 22.10 16.85 -60.08
C THR A 245 23.50 17.23 -60.58
N GLN A 246 24.55 16.55 -60.11
CA GLN A 246 25.91 16.72 -60.63
C GLN A 246 26.03 16.26 -62.09
N ARG A 247 25.42 15.11 -62.44
CA ARG A 247 25.38 14.55 -63.80
C ARG A 247 24.70 15.51 -64.77
N LEU A 248 23.55 16.08 -64.39
CA LEU A 248 22.83 17.11 -65.13
C LEU A 248 23.73 18.33 -65.39
N ARG A 249 24.37 18.87 -64.34
CA ARG A 249 25.25 20.05 -64.45
C ARG A 249 26.44 19.78 -65.39
N LYS A 250 27.09 18.63 -65.25
CA LYS A 250 28.23 18.25 -66.09
C LYS A 250 27.82 18.12 -67.56
N LYS A 251 26.74 17.39 -67.84
CA LYS A 251 26.26 17.15 -69.22
C LYS A 251 25.76 18.43 -69.89
N PHE A 252 25.13 19.34 -69.14
CA PHE A 252 24.76 20.67 -69.64
C PHE A 252 25.97 21.50 -70.11
N THR A 253 27.12 21.32 -69.46
CA THR A 253 28.33 22.12 -69.71
C THR A 253 29.23 21.53 -70.80
N GLU A 254 29.35 20.20 -70.86
CA GLU A 254 30.36 19.51 -71.69
C GLU A 254 29.82 18.93 -73.01
N ASP A 255 28.55 18.51 -73.11
CA ASP A 255 28.06 17.79 -74.29
C ASP A 255 26.52 17.81 -74.41
N LYS A 256 26.01 18.52 -75.42
CA LYS A 256 24.57 18.68 -75.68
C LYS A 256 23.94 17.53 -76.47
N LYS A 257 24.74 16.65 -77.10
CA LYS A 257 24.20 15.41 -77.70
C LYS A 257 23.82 14.50 -76.54
N ASP A 258 22.59 14.00 -76.52
CA ASP A 258 21.94 13.23 -75.42
C ASP A 258 21.54 14.00 -74.15
N PHE A 259 21.62 15.34 -74.10
CA PHE A 259 21.19 16.07 -72.90
C PHE A 259 19.72 15.81 -72.55
N GLY A 260 18.80 15.80 -73.54
CA GLY A 260 17.38 15.56 -73.31
C GLY A 260 17.08 14.21 -72.65
N ARG A 261 17.76 13.13 -73.07
CA ARG A 261 17.59 11.80 -72.47
C ARG A 261 18.15 11.76 -71.03
N VAL A 262 19.35 12.30 -70.83
CA VAL A 262 19.97 12.37 -69.49
C VAL A 262 19.15 13.25 -68.56
N PHE A 263 18.52 14.30 -69.08
CA PHE A 263 17.62 15.16 -68.32
C PHE A 263 16.42 14.39 -67.79
N GLU A 264 15.67 13.72 -68.66
CA GLU A 264 14.50 12.92 -68.28
C GLU A 264 14.86 11.80 -67.29
N GLU A 265 15.94 11.04 -67.55
CA GLU A 265 16.41 9.98 -66.64
C GLU A 265 16.78 10.52 -65.25
N SER A 266 17.54 11.62 -65.20
CA SER A 266 17.96 12.20 -63.93
C SER A 266 16.81 12.84 -63.16
N ILE A 267 15.87 13.50 -63.83
CA ILE A 267 14.66 14.07 -63.20
C ILE A 267 13.74 12.97 -62.69
N ALA A 268 13.57 11.87 -63.42
CA ALA A 268 12.79 10.72 -62.97
C ALA A 268 13.37 10.10 -61.69
N ILE A 269 14.69 9.86 -61.65
CA ILE A 269 15.36 9.32 -60.44
C ILE A 269 15.21 10.30 -59.27
N ILE A 270 15.49 11.60 -59.48
CA ILE A 270 15.35 12.60 -58.41
C ILE A 270 13.92 12.63 -57.87
N SER A 271 12.92 12.60 -58.75
CA SER A 271 11.51 12.65 -58.36
C SER A 271 11.10 11.39 -57.58
N GLN A 272 11.57 10.21 -57.99
CA GLN A 272 11.31 8.96 -57.28
C GLN A 272 11.94 8.94 -55.88
N GLU A 273 13.18 9.40 -55.74
CA GLU A 273 13.85 9.48 -54.43
C GLU A 273 13.19 10.50 -53.49
N VAL A 274 12.69 11.62 -54.04
CA VAL A 274 11.94 12.63 -53.27
C VAL A 274 10.59 12.09 -52.79
N GLU A 275 9.86 11.35 -53.62
CA GLU A 275 8.61 10.72 -53.20
C GLU A 275 8.87 9.64 -52.14
N GLY A 276 9.93 8.83 -52.30
CA GLY A 276 10.35 7.86 -51.29
C GLY A 276 10.71 8.51 -49.95
N MET A 277 11.41 9.66 -49.96
CA MET A 277 11.66 10.43 -48.74
C MET A 277 10.39 10.94 -48.07
N LYS A 278 9.38 11.33 -48.86
CA LYS A 278 8.10 11.81 -48.34
C LYS A 278 7.31 10.68 -47.68
N ASP A 279 7.30 9.49 -48.25
CA ASP A 279 6.67 8.31 -47.65
C ASP A 279 7.33 7.91 -46.33
N LEU A 280 8.66 7.89 -46.29
CA LEU A 280 9.45 7.62 -45.09
C LEU A 280 9.21 8.66 -43.99
N LEU A 281 9.16 9.95 -44.36
CA LEU A 281 8.83 11.02 -43.42
C LEU A 281 7.41 10.86 -42.86
N ASN A 282 6.46 10.46 -43.69
CA ASN A 282 5.08 10.21 -43.26
C ASN A 282 5.01 9.02 -42.30
N GLU A 283 5.72 7.92 -42.56
CA GLU A 283 5.81 6.78 -41.66
C GLU A 283 6.44 7.16 -40.31
N PHE A 284 7.50 7.96 -40.33
CA PHE A 284 8.14 8.50 -39.12
C PHE A 284 7.23 9.42 -38.30
N LEU A 285 6.48 10.30 -38.97
CA LEU A 285 5.50 11.18 -38.33
C LEU A 285 4.35 10.39 -37.68
N ARG A 286 4.00 9.20 -38.22
CA ARG A 286 3.04 8.29 -37.59
C ARG A 286 3.57 7.66 -36.31
N PHE A 287 4.85 7.30 -36.25
CA PHE A 287 5.46 6.71 -35.05
C PHE A 287 5.71 7.74 -33.93
N SER A 288 6.08 8.97 -34.29
CA SER A 288 6.42 10.04 -33.34
C SER A 288 5.22 10.79 -32.76
N ARG A 289 4.09 10.85 -33.49
CA ARG A 289 2.88 11.48 -32.98
C ARG A 289 2.01 10.48 -32.21
N MET A 290 2.08 10.55 -30.89
CA MET A 290 0.86 10.46 -30.07
C MET A 290 0.38 11.90 -29.81
N PRO A 291 -0.48 12.49 -30.66
CA PRO A 291 -1.14 13.73 -30.27
C PRO A 291 -1.92 13.43 -29.01
N THR A 292 -1.70 14.18 -27.93
CA THR A 292 -2.59 14.11 -26.77
C THR A 292 -4.01 14.33 -27.28
N PRO A 293 -4.94 13.37 -27.10
CA PRO A 293 -6.30 13.54 -27.54
C PRO A 293 -6.83 14.86 -26.98
N ASN A 294 -7.37 15.70 -27.87
CA ASN A 294 -8.01 16.94 -27.47
C ASN A 294 -9.53 16.79 -27.65
N PRO A 295 -10.19 16.00 -26.79
CA PRO A 295 -11.62 15.77 -26.91
C PRO A 295 -12.35 17.09 -26.70
N LYS A 296 -13.13 17.46 -27.70
CA LYS A 296 -14.06 18.60 -27.66
C LYS A 296 -15.46 18.10 -27.95
N PRO A 297 -16.51 18.77 -27.45
CA PRO A 297 -17.88 18.47 -27.83
C PRO A 297 -18.03 18.53 -29.35
N THR A 298 -18.10 17.36 -29.99
CA THR A 298 -18.15 17.18 -31.43
C THR A 298 -19.25 16.21 -31.83
N SER A 299 -19.94 16.51 -32.94
CA SER A 299 -20.96 15.62 -33.51
C SER A 299 -20.31 14.54 -34.38
N LEU A 300 -20.50 13.27 -34.01
CA LEU A 300 -20.02 12.13 -34.79
C LEU A 300 -20.72 12.03 -36.16
N HIS A 301 -22.01 12.39 -36.22
CA HIS A 301 -22.77 12.45 -37.47
C HIS A 301 -22.07 13.33 -38.51
N LYS A 302 -21.65 14.53 -38.09
CA LYS A 302 -20.99 15.50 -38.99
C LYS A 302 -19.66 14.96 -39.53
N ILE A 303 -18.89 14.26 -38.69
CA ILE A 303 -17.63 13.64 -39.10
C ILE A 303 -17.87 12.55 -40.16
N ILE A 304 -18.80 11.63 -39.90
CA ILE A 304 -19.12 10.54 -40.84
C ILE A 304 -19.66 11.12 -42.16
N GLU A 305 -20.45 12.18 -42.08
CA GLU A 305 -21.00 12.85 -43.25
C GLU A 305 -19.90 13.49 -44.12
N ASP A 306 -18.98 14.26 -43.51
CA ASP A 306 -17.83 14.86 -44.20
C ASP A 306 -16.98 13.80 -44.91
N ILE A 307 -16.71 12.66 -44.26
CA ILE A 307 -15.89 11.57 -44.81
C ILE A 307 -16.63 10.83 -45.93
N SER A 308 -17.92 10.56 -45.74
CA SER A 308 -18.71 9.83 -46.74
C SER A 308 -18.82 10.58 -48.07
N ILE A 309 -18.79 11.91 -48.06
CA ILE A 309 -18.77 12.74 -49.28
C ILE A 309 -17.47 12.52 -50.04
N LEU A 310 -16.34 12.52 -49.33
CA LEU A 310 -15.00 12.27 -49.90
C LEU A 310 -14.91 10.91 -50.62
N TYR A 311 -15.54 9.87 -50.08
CA TYR A 311 -15.54 8.54 -50.69
C TYR A 311 -16.67 8.30 -51.72
N ALA A 312 -17.74 9.09 -51.68
CA ALA A 312 -18.83 9.00 -52.67
C ALA A 312 -18.38 9.41 -54.08
N ASP A 313 -17.37 10.28 -54.19
CA ASP A 313 -16.83 10.75 -55.48
C ASP A 313 -15.74 9.84 -56.08
N LEU A 314 -15.23 8.85 -55.32
CA LEU A 314 -14.11 8.01 -55.74
C LEU A 314 -14.51 6.84 -56.66
N ASP A 315 -15.72 6.28 -56.50
CA ASP A 315 -16.20 5.20 -57.37
C ASP A 315 -17.73 5.14 -57.46
N LYS A 316 -18.28 5.29 -58.67
CA LYS A 316 -19.74 5.36 -58.92
C LYS A 316 -20.46 4.02 -58.71
N ASN A 317 -19.72 2.93 -58.53
CA ASN A 317 -20.29 1.59 -58.34
C ASN A 317 -20.44 1.19 -56.86
N ILE A 318 -20.06 2.05 -55.91
CA ILE A 318 -20.14 1.77 -54.47
C ILE A 318 -21.35 2.47 -53.86
N LEU A 319 -22.29 1.69 -53.30
CA LEU A 319 -23.47 2.22 -52.62
C LEU A 319 -23.17 2.43 -51.13
N ILE A 320 -22.94 3.67 -50.70
CA ILE A 320 -22.74 4.02 -49.29
C ILE A 320 -24.10 4.14 -48.58
N ARG A 321 -24.44 3.19 -47.71
CA ARG A 321 -25.62 3.28 -46.84
C ARG A 321 -25.25 3.78 -45.45
N LYS A 322 -25.83 4.91 -45.04
CA LYS A 322 -25.67 5.49 -43.70
C LYS A 322 -26.88 5.08 -42.84
N ASN A 323 -26.63 4.39 -41.73
CA ASN A 323 -27.65 4.14 -40.71
C ASN A 323 -27.15 4.70 -39.39
N LEU A 324 -27.52 5.95 -39.10
CA LEU A 324 -27.06 6.71 -37.95
C LEU A 324 -28.21 6.86 -36.96
N ASP A 325 -27.93 6.70 -35.66
CA ASP A 325 -28.94 6.86 -34.61
C ASP A 325 -29.28 8.35 -34.43
N PRO A 326 -30.51 8.80 -34.73
CA PRO A 326 -30.90 10.20 -34.66
C PRO A 326 -30.85 10.79 -33.24
N ASN A 327 -30.82 9.95 -32.19
CA ASN A 327 -30.74 10.41 -30.80
C ASN A 327 -29.30 10.57 -30.30
N LEU A 328 -28.29 10.22 -31.11
CA LEU A 328 -26.89 10.33 -30.69
C LEU A 328 -26.47 11.80 -30.62
N THR A 329 -26.35 12.31 -29.41
CA THR A 329 -25.93 13.69 -29.10
C THR A 329 -24.43 13.92 -29.31
N VAL A 330 -24.00 15.16 -29.07
CA VAL A 330 -22.60 15.59 -29.08
C VAL A 330 -21.76 14.73 -28.13
N LEU A 331 -20.64 14.22 -28.61
CA LEU A 331 -19.70 13.40 -27.84
C LEU A 331 -18.40 14.17 -27.61
N ASN A 332 -17.70 13.90 -26.51
CA ASN A 332 -16.41 14.52 -26.25
C ASN A 332 -15.29 13.73 -26.93
N LEU A 333 -14.98 14.08 -28.19
CA LEU A 333 -14.07 13.34 -29.04
C LEU A 333 -13.16 14.26 -29.86
N ASP A 334 -11.99 13.74 -30.23
CA ASP A 334 -11.01 14.46 -31.05
C ASP A 334 -11.38 14.27 -32.53
N ALA A 335 -11.96 15.31 -33.14
CA ALA A 335 -12.50 15.25 -34.49
C ALA A 335 -11.47 14.86 -35.55
N GLU A 336 -10.21 15.27 -35.39
CA GLU A 336 -9.13 14.93 -36.32
C GLU A 336 -8.72 13.47 -36.19
N GLN A 337 -8.62 12.97 -34.96
CA GLN A 337 -8.23 11.57 -34.74
C GLN A 337 -9.34 10.61 -35.17
N ILE A 338 -10.60 10.92 -34.88
CA ILE A 338 -11.74 10.11 -35.35
C ILE A 338 -11.85 10.13 -36.88
N ARG A 339 -11.58 11.27 -37.53
CA ARG A 339 -11.49 11.36 -39.01
C ARG A 339 -10.42 10.47 -39.64
N ARG A 340 -9.40 10.05 -38.88
CA ARG A 340 -8.33 9.17 -39.38
C ARG A 340 -8.66 7.69 -39.20
N VAL A 341 -9.65 7.35 -38.37
CA VAL A 341 -10.07 5.96 -38.12
C VAL A 341 -11.09 5.49 -39.17
N PHE A 342 -12.00 6.39 -39.53
CA PHE A 342 -12.93 6.22 -40.65
C PHE A 342 -12.26 6.60 -41.96
#